data_AF-A0A4V3C567-F1
#
_entry.id   AF-A0A4V3C567-F1
#
_cell.length_a   1.000
_cell.length_b   1.000
_cell.length_c   1.000
_cell.angle_alpha   90.00
_cell.angle_beta   90.00
_cell.angle_gamma   90.00
#
_symmetry.space_group_name_H-M   'P 1'
#
loop_
_entity.id
_entity.type
_entity.pdbx_description
1 polymer ?
#
loop_
_entity_poly.entity_id
_entity_poly.type
_entity_poly.pdbx_seq_one_letter_code
_entity_poly.pdbx_strand_id
1 'polypeptide(L)' 'MQNFIEDTIDQLIEEAIELKGNANTEFEIGKLFGYFEVLQKIFNQLDAFGLSTKLSLKQPDFQPESLLSDIKDIL' A
#
# COMPACT_ATOMS: atom_id res chain seq x y z
N MET A 1 2.92 -18.64 -13.30
CA MET A 1 2.97 -17.37 -14.05
C MET A 1 2.26 -16.38 -13.16
N GLN A 2 3.00 -15.48 -12.53
CA GLN A 2 2.43 -14.50 -11.61
C GLN A 2 1.71 -13.43 -12.45
N ASN A 3 0.56 -12.94 -11.98
CA ASN A 3 -0.29 -12.03 -12.74
C ASN A 3 0.32 -10.62 -12.69
N PHE A 4 0.44 -9.94 -13.83
CA PHE A 4 0.97 -8.57 -13.90
C PHE A 4 0.32 -7.60 -12.89
N ILE A 5 -1.00 -7.74 -12.65
CA ILE A 5 -1.72 -6.91 -11.68
C ILE A 5 -1.25 -7.23 -10.25
N GLU A 6 -1.11 -8.51 -9.91
CA GLU A 6 -0.64 -8.94 -8.59
C GLU A 6 0.80 -8.47 -8.37
N ASP A 7 1.68 -8.67 -9.35
CA ASP A 7 3.08 -8.23 -9.29
C ASP A 7 3.19 -6.71 -9.10
N THR A 8 2.34 -5.94 -9.79
CA THR A 8 2.31 -4.47 -9.65
C THR A 8 1.84 -4.06 -8.26
N ILE A 9 0.80 -4.70 -7.72
CA ILE A 9 0.30 -4.40 -6.37
C ILE A 9 1.34 -4.79 -5.32
N ASP A 10 1.94 -5.98 -5.44
CA ASP A 10 2.99 -6.44 -4.53
C ASP A 10 4.19 -5.48 -4.55
N GLN A 11 4.61 -5.01 -5.73
CA GLN A 11 5.70 -4.04 -5.84
C GLN A 11 5.35 -2.71 -5.15
N LEU A 12 4.14 -2.19 -5.33
CA LEU A 12 3.69 -0.97 -4.65
C LEU A 12 3.69 -1.13 -3.13
N ILE A 13 3.27 -2.30 -2.62
CA ILE A 13 3.29 -2.59 -1.18
C ILE A 13 4.73 -2.67 -0.67
N GLU A 14 5.60 -3.39 -1.36
CA GLU A 14 7.02 -3.53 -1.00
C GLU A 14 7.71 -2.17 -0.94
N GLU A 15 7.55 -1.33 -1.97
CA GLU A 15 8.11 0.03 -2.01
C GLU A 15 7.56 0.92 -0.89
N ALA A 16 6.25 0.82 -0.59
CA ALA A 16 5.64 1.61 0.47
C ALA A 16 6.15 1.21 1.87
N ILE A 17 6.33 -0.09 2.12
CA ILE A 17 6.87 -0.59 3.39
C ILE A 17 8.34 -0.21 3.55
N GLU A 18 9.13 -0.34 2.50
CA GLU A 18 10.54 0.10 2.51
C GLU A 18 10.63 1.60 2.76
N LEU A 19 9.80 2.40 2.09
CA LEU A 19 9.73 3.84 2.32
C LEU A 19 9.32 4.17 3.75
N LYS A 20 8.31 3.49 4.31
CA LYS A 20 7.88 3.68 5.71
C LYS A 20 9.04 3.49 6.68
N GLY A 21 9.86 2.45 6.48
CA GLY A 21 11.03 2.18 7.33
C GLY A 21 12.13 3.25 7.26
N ASN A 22 12.11 4.11 6.23
CA ASN A 22 13.18 5.07 5.94
C ASN A 22 12.71 6.53 5.83
N ALA A 23 11.41 6.81 5.99
CA ALA A 23 10.84 8.13 5.80
C ALA A 23 11.24 9.05 6.97
N ASN A 24 12.20 9.94 6.72
CA ASN A 24 12.74 10.87 7.71
C ASN A 24 12.53 12.35 7.33
N THR A 25 11.92 12.60 6.18
CA THR A 25 11.66 13.95 5.65
C THR A 25 10.19 14.14 5.32
N GLU A 26 9.70 15.39 5.37
CA GLU A 26 8.32 15.74 4.97
C GLU A 26 8.01 15.28 3.54
N PHE A 27 8.98 15.35 2.64
CA PHE A 27 8.82 14.88 1.27
C PHE A 27 8.61 13.36 1.18
N GLU A 28 9.39 12.57 1.94
CA GLU A 28 9.22 11.12 1.99
C GLU A 28 7.91 10.71 2.63
N ILE A 29 7.48 11.45 3.64
CA ILE A 29 6.17 11.27 4.27
C ILE A 29 5.07 11.59 3.26
N GLY A 30 5.20 12.67 2.47
CA GLY A 30 4.30 12.97 1.36
C GLY A 30 4.23 11.86 0.32
N LYS A 31 5.36 11.24 -0.04
CA LYS A 31 5.37 10.05 -0.91
C LYS A 31 4.61 8.88 -0.29
N LEU A 32 4.81 8.63 1.01
CA LEU A 32 4.14 7.56 1.74
C LEU A 32 2.62 7.76 1.80
N PHE A 33 2.14 9.00 1.96
CA PHE A 33 0.73 9.36 1.78
C PHE A 33 0.23 9.06 0.36
N GLY A 34 1.05 9.30 -0.66
CA GLY A 34 0.73 8.93 -2.04
C GLY A 34 0.53 7.41 -2.22
N TYR A 35 1.42 6.59 -1.67
CA TYR A 35 1.25 5.13 -1.68
C TYR A 35 -0.01 4.69 -0.93
N PHE A 36 -0.26 5.25 0.25
CA PHE A 36 -1.49 5.01 1.01
C PHE A 36 -2.74 5.28 0.15
N GLU A 37 -2.86 6.47 -0.46
CA GLU A 37 -4.02 6.86 -1.26
C GLU A 37 -4.27 5.92 -2.45
N VAL A 38 -3.20 5.52 -3.14
CA VAL A 38 -3.29 4.63 -4.30
C VAL A 38 -3.69 3.22 -3.86
N LEU A 39 -3.01 2.65 -2.87
CA LEU A 39 -3.29 1.30 -2.37
C LEU A 39 -4.70 1.23 -1.77
N GLN A 40 -5.11 2.23 -0.97
CA GLN A 40 -6.46 2.30 -0.43
C GLN A 40 -7.51 2.26 -1.54
N LYS A 41 -7.34 3.04 -2.61
CA LYS A 41 -8.29 3.05 -3.73
C LYS A 41 -8.32 1.71 -4.44
N ILE A 42 -7.18 1.07 -4.67
CA ILE A 42 -7.11 -0.25 -5.31
C ILE A 42 -7.87 -1.28 -4.47
N PHE A 43 -7.54 -1.40 -3.18
CA PHE A 43 -8.14 -2.38 -2.28
C PHE A 43 -9.65 -2.15 -2.11
N ASN A 44 -10.07 -0.89 -1.93
CA ASN A 44 -11.50 -0.55 -1.84
C ASN A 44 -12.27 -0.95 -3.11
N GLN A 45 -11.70 -0.78 -4.30
CA GLN A 45 -12.37 -1.19 -5.55
C GLN A 45 -12.38 -2.71 -5.73
N LEU A 46 -11.32 -3.39 -5.35
CA LEU A 46 -11.29 -4.85 -5.36
C LEU A 46 -12.37 -5.43 -4.45
N ASP A 47 -12.53 -4.88 -3.25
CA ASP A 47 -13.60 -5.28 -2.33
C ASP A 47 -14.98 -4.94 -2.87
N ALA A 48 -15.18 -3.71 -3.37
CA ALA A 48 -16.47 -3.28 -3.93
C ALA A 48 -16.94 -4.15 -5.10
N PHE A 49 -16.00 -4.72 -5.87
CA PHE A 49 -16.30 -5.64 -6.98
C PHE A 49 -16.25 -7.12 -6.60
N GLY A 50 -15.99 -7.47 -5.33
CA GLY A 50 -15.90 -8.86 -4.89
C GLY A 50 -14.72 -9.63 -5.51
N LEU A 51 -13.60 -8.92 -5.72
CA LEU A 51 -12.38 -9.43 -6.37
C LEU A 51 -11.21 -9.62 -5.38
N SER A 52 -11.31 -9.16 -4.13
CA SER A 52 -10.21 -9.23 -3.16
C SER A 52 -9.72 -10.66 -2.91
N THR A 53 -10.61 -11.64 -2.90
CA THR A 53 -10.24 -13.06 -2.72
C THR A 53 -9.68 -13.72 -3.98
N LYS A 54 -9.63 -13.02 -5.12
CA LYS A 54 -9.13 -13.55 -6.38
C LYS A 54 -7.66 -13.26 -6.62
N LEU A 55 -7.10 -12.30 -5.87
CA LEU A 55 -5.69 -11.95 -5.96
C LEU A 55 -4.89 -12.80 -4.98
N SER A 56 -3.78 -13.35 -5.47
CA SER A 56 -2.80 -14.08 -4.65
C SER A 56 -1.60 -13.18 -4.34
N LEU A 57 -1.85 -12.11 -3.58
CA LEU A 57 -0.80 -11.17 -3.16
C LEU A 57 0.21 -11.85 -2.23
N LYS A 58 1.48 -11.43 -2.27
CA LYS A 58 2.51 -11.89 -1.32
C LYS A 58 2.19 -11.49 0.12
N GLN A 59 1.47 -10.38 0.29
CA GLN A 59 1.10 -9.82 1.58
C GLN A 59 -0.43 -9.73 1.68
N PRO A 60 -1.14 -10.87 1.85
CA PRO A 60 -2.60 -10.94 1.75
C PRO A 60 -3.32 -10.15 2.86
N ASP A 61 -2.65 -9.94 4.00
CA ASP A 61 -3.21 -9.22 5.14
C ASP A 61 -2.77 -7.74 5.20
N PHE A 62 -2.14 -7.23 4.13
CA PHE A 62 -1.71 -5.84 4.08
C PHE A 62 -2.91 -4.89 4.19
N GLN A 63 -2.81 -3.92 5.11
CA GLN A 63 -3.79 -2.85 5.30
C GLN A 63 -3.13 -1.52 4.96
N PRO A 64 -3.62 -0.74 3.98
CA PRO A 64 -3.02 0.54 3.60
C PRO A 64 -2.85 1.51 4.79
N GLU A 65 -3.78 1.51 5.74
CA GLU A 65 -3.76 2.35 6.95
C GLU A 65 -2.53 2.09 7.82
N SER A 66 -1.95 0.88 7.73
CA SER A 66 -0.71 0.54 8.43
C SER A 66 0.48 1.39 7.97
N LEU A 67 0.43 1.99 6.77
CA LEU A 67 1.49 2.89 6.29
C LEU A 67 1.58 4.17 7.13
N LEU A 68 0.46 4.61 7.72
CA LEU A 68 0.37 5.88 8.43
C LEU A 68 0.37 5.74 9.95
N SER A 69 0.29 4.52 10.49
CA SER A 69 0.08 4.25 11.93
C SER A 69 1.11 4.88 12.87
N ASP A 70 2.33 5.11 12.37
CA ASP A 70 3.48 5.55 13.16
C ASP A 70 3.91 6.98 12.84
N ILE A 71 3.19 7.67 11.93
CA ILE A 71 3.42 9.07 11.56
C ILE A 71 2.70 9.93 12.60
N LYS A 72 3.24 9.99 13.82
CA LYS A 72 2.52 10.57 14.97
C LYS A 72 2.53 12.09 15.08
N ASP A 73 3.30 12.85 14.29
CA ASP A 73 3.54 14.27 14.62
C ASP A 73 3.54 15.25 13.43
N ILE A 74 2.67 15.10 12.42
CA ILE A 74 2.65 16.02 11.24
C ILE A 74 1.31 16.72 11.00
N LEU A 75 0.30 16.55 11.86
CA LEU A 75 -0.96 17.32 11.78
C LEU A 75 -1.21 18.13 13.06
#